data_AF-A0A523W8E8-F1
#
_entry.id   AF-A0A523W8E8-F1
#
_cell.length_a   1.000
_cell.length_b   1.000
_cell.length_c   1.000
_cell.angle_alpha   90.00
_cell.angle_beta   90.00
_cell.angle_gamma   90.00
#
_symmetry.space_group_name_H-M   'P 1'
#
loop_
_entity.id
_entity.type
_entity.pdbx_description
1 polymer ?
#
loop_
_entity_poly.entity_id
_entity_poly.type
_entity_poly.pdbx_seq_one_letter_code
_entity_poly.pdbx_strand_id
1 'polypeptide(L)'
;MSNNKKKIGAVMVVGGGIGGIQASLDLAESGFKVYLVEKSLSIGGVMAQLDKTFPTNDCAMCILSPKLVECGRHRNIQMLTNSEVEGVEGEPGDFKVRIRKHPRFVDLAKCTGCGDCAEVCPVEIPNQYEENLTNRKAIYRPFTQATPSAFGIDKRGIPSCRATCPLHVNVQGYVALISKGKLKEALELIREKNPLPGICGRVCTHPCEDECQRQKVDEPVAIDLLKRFAADCEKEVSLDLKIEKEKNSKVAIVGSGPAGLTAAYDLRKMGHKVTVLEALPVAGGMLAVGIPGYRLPRDILRKEISILEKLGVEIRLNAPLGENLTVEDLKNDGYQAVFIATGAHVSTRLEVPGEDLKGVSYGVEFLRKVNLGEKLEVGEKVAVIGGGNAAIDAARSAYRLGAKQVTIVYRRSREEMPADEEEVEEAENEGIRILYLAAPERIWGKEGRATQMECIRMKLGEPDGSGRKRPIPIPGSEFVIGVDMIIPAIGQFSDLSFLGPDNVFNLIQGKRFEVDPLTLETNIKGVFAGGDTVTGPDTVIAAMAQGRRAAISI
;
A
#
# COMPACT_ATOMS: atom_id res chain seq x y z
N MET A 1 45.65 53.68 -3.90
CA MET A 1 44.30 53.75 -4.50
C MET A 1 44.30 52.95 -5.79
N SER A 2 43.65 51.78 -5.82
CA SER A 2 43.17 51.08 -7.04
C SER A 2 42.54 49.75 -6.61
N ASN A 3 41.42 49.84 -5.88
CA ASN A 3 40.61 48.67 -5.53
C ASN A 3 39.67 48.39 -6.72
N ASN A 4 40.20 47.81 -7.78
CA ASN A 4 39.43 47.48 -8.99
C ASN A 4 38.68 46.14 -8.79
N LYS A 5 37.85 46.06 -7.73
CA LYS A 5 36.82 45.02 -7.64
C LYS A 5 35.74 45.38 -8.66
N LYS A 6 35.76 44.71 -9.81
CA LYS A 6 34.68 44.69 -10.81
C LYS A 6 33.33 44.62 -10.07
N LYS A 7 32.50 45.67 -10.13
CA LYS A 7 31.15 45.64 -9.58
C LYS A 7 30.35 44.59 -10.35
N ILE A 8 30.18 43.41 -9.77
CA ILE A 8 29.10 42.50 -10.14
C ILE A 8 28.06 42.66 -9.03
N GLY A 9 27.38 43.80 -9.02
CA GLY A 9 26.41 44.11 -7.99
C GLY A 9 25.15 43.28 -8.21
N ALA A 10 25.03 42.15 -7.52
CA ALA A 10 23.76 41.48 -7.37
C ALA A 10 23.03 42.03 -6.14
N VAL A 11 21.73 42.28 -6.25
CA VAL A 11 20.88 42.71 -5.13
C VAL A 11 19.74 41.71 -4.99
N MET A 12 19.39 41.36 -3.76
CA MET A 12 18.21 40.57 -3.48
C MET A 12 17.12 41.47 -2.91
N VAL A 13 15.93 41.40 -3.51
CA VAL A 13 14.73 42.04 -2.99
C VAL A 13 13.83 40.94 -2.43
N VAL A 14 13.46 41.04 -1.16
CA VAL A 14 12.62 40.06 -0.47
C VAL A 14 11.21 40.62 -0.35
N GLY A 15 10.26 39.96 -1.01
CA GLY A 15 8.86 40.37 -1.10
C GLY A 15 8.52 40.95 -2.46
N GLY A 16 7.54 40.34 -3.13
CA GLY A 16 7.03 40.67 -4.46
C GLY A 16 5.77 41.53 -4.44
N GLY A 17 5.51 42.29 -3.36
CA GLY A 17 4.46 43.32 -3.35
C GLY A 17 4.85 44.55 -4.18
N ILE A 18 3.94 45.53 -4.29
CA ILE A 18 4.16 46.74 -5.12
C ILE A 18 5.49 47.44 -4.85
N GLY A 19 5.90 47.59 -3.59
CA GLY A 19 7.17 48.22 -3.21
C GLY A 19 8.40 47.39 -3.63
N GLY A 20 8.34 46.07 -3.47
CA GLY A 20 9.43 45.18 -3.88
C GLY A 20 9.55 45.05 -5.40
N ILE A 21 8.43 45.07 -6.12
CA ILE A 21 8.41 45.14 -7.58
C ILE A 21 9.07 46.45 -8.05
N GLN A 22 8.66 47.59 -7.49
CA GLN A 22 9.23 48.89 -7.86
C GLN A 22 10.73 48.95 -7.55
N ALA A 23 11.14 48.56 -6.34
CA ALA A 23 12.55 48.52 -5.96
C ALA A 23 13.37 47.62 -6.89
N SER A 24 12.81 46.48 -7.29
CA SER A 24 13.48 45.58 -8.23
C SER A 24 13.67 46.20 -9.62
N LEU A 25 12.68 46.95 -10.11
CA LEU A 25 12.77 47.67 -11.38
C LEU A 25 13.85 48.76 -11.30
N ASP A 26 13.77 49.64 -10.30
CA ASP A 26 14.72 50.75 -10.13
C ASP A 26 16.17 50.27 -10.01
N LEU A 27 16.40 49.19 -9.23
CA LEU A 27 17.72 48.57 -9.09
C LEU A 27 18.20 47.94 -10.40
N ALA A 28 17.30 47.27 -11.13
CA ALA A 28 17.64 46.61 -12.38
C ALA A 28 17.94 47.61 -13.51
N GLU A 29 17.23 48.74 -13.55
CA GLU A 29 17.49 49.89 -14.43
C GLU A 29 18.80 50.60 -14.05
N SER A 30 19.13 50.63 -12.76
CA SER A 30 20.43 51.10 -12.25
C SER A 30 21.60 50.15 -12.57
N GLY A 31 21.34 49.05 -13.29
CA GLY A 31 22.35 48.12 -13.79
C GLY A 31 22.71 46.97 -12.85
N PHE A 32 21.98 46.79 -11.74
CA PHE A 32 22.20 45.65 -10.83
C PHE A 32 21.50 44.39 -11.33
N LYS A 33 22.08 43.22 -11.09
CA LYS A 33 21.36 41.95 -11.24
C LYS A 33 20.46 41.77 -10.01
N VAL A 34 19.15 41.70 -10.19
CA VAL A 34 18.20 41.59 -9.09
C VAL A 34 17.67 40.17 -8.95
N TYR A 35 17.70 39.63 -7.75
CA TYR A 35 16.97 38.43 -7.36
C TYR A 35 15.73 38.83 -6.57
N LEU A 36 14.54 38.69 -7.16
CA LEU A 36 13.28 39.01 -6.49
C LEU A 36 12.70 37.73 -5.88
N VAL A 37 12.75 37.61 -4.56
CA VAL A 37 12.26 36.45 -3.80
C VAL A 37 10.83 36.71 -3.34
N GLU A 38 9.90 35.82 -3.71
CA GLU A 38 8.49 35.91 -3.33
C GLU A 38 8.01 34.55 -2.81
N LYS A 39 7.40 34.54 -1.63
CA LYS A 39 6.89 33.32 -0.99
C LYS A 39 5.68 32.72 -1.72
N SER A 40 4.90 33.56 -2.40
CA SER A 40 3.71 33.18 -3.16
C SER A 40 4.05 32.67 -4.56
N LEU A 41 3.06 32.05 -5.23
CA LEU A 41 3.21 31.60 -6.63
C LEU A 41 3.38 32.76 -7.62
N SER A 42 3.11 34.00 -7.24
CA SER A 42 3.28 35.16 -8.12
C SER A 42 3.60 36.42 -7.33
N ILE A 43 4.28 37.35 -7.99
CA ILE A 43 4.42 38.72 -7.52
C ILE A 43 3.08 39.47 -7.68
N GLY A 44 2.89 40.53 -6.90
CA GLY A 44 1.70 41.38 -6.85
C GLY A 44 1.31 41.80 -5.43
N GLY A 45 1.55 40.91 -4.46
CA GLY A 45 1.21 41.14 -3.05
C GLY A 45 -0.27 41.45 -2.81
N VAL A 46 -0.59 42.10 -1.69
CA VAL A 46 -1.96 42.46 -1.30
C VAL A 46 -2.63 43.39 -2.31
N MET A 47 -1.87 44.27 -2.96
CA MET A 47 -2.43 45.19 -3.96
C MET A 47 -3.14 44.45 -5.11
N ALA A 48 -2.70 43.23 -5.43
CA ALA A 48 -3.37 42.42 -6.44
C ALA A 48 -4.76 41.93 -6.00
N GLN A 49 -5.07 41.91 -4.71
CA GLN A 49 -6.38 41.49 -4.15
C GLN A 49 -7.38 42.66 -4.05
N LEU A 50 -6.92 43.89 -4.24
CA LEU A 50 -7.76 45.07 -4.10
C LEU A 50 -8.45 45.40 -5.43
N ASP A 51 -9.72 45.78 -5.39
CA ASP A 51 -10.39 46.39 -6.56
C ASP A 51 -9.86 47.83 -6.77
N LYS A 52 -9.88 48.63 -5.69
CA LYS A 52 -9.49 50.05 -5.71
C LYS A 52 -8.36 50.39 -4.74
N THR A 53 -7.52 51.35 -5.12
CA THR A 53 -6.50 51.93 -4.23
C THR A 53 -7.03 53.16 -3.50
N PHE A 54 -6.72 53.31 -2.22
CA PHE A 54 -6.99 54.54 -1.46
C PHE A 54 -5.75 55.47 -1.50
N PRO A 55 -5.91 56.81 -1.61
CA PRO A 55 -7.14 57.61 -1.66
C PRO A 55 -7.71 57.87 -3.05
N THR A 56 -7.01 57.48 -4.11
CA THR A 56 -7.35 57.89 -5.49
C THR A 56 -8.54 57.15 -6.09
N ASN A 57 -8.96 56.02 -5.51
CA ASN A 57 -9.98 55.11 -6.01
C ASN A 57 -9.71 54.59 -7.44
N ASP A 58 -8.44 54.56 -7.82
CA ASP A 58 -8.00 53.97 -9.08
C ASP A 58 -8.07 52.43 -9.03
N CYS A 59 -8.23 51.79 -10.19
CA CYS A 59 -8.15 50.34 -10.29
C CYS A 59 -6.75 49.86 -9.91
N ALA A 60 -6.64 49.02 -8.88
CA ALA A 60 -5.33 48.56 -8.39
C ALA A 60 -4.58 47.76 -9.46
N MET A 61 -5.29 46.92 -10.23
CA MET A 61 -4.69 46.15 -11.32
C MET A 61 -4.27 47.01 -12.51
N CYS A 62 -4.90 48.16 -12.77
CA CYS A 62 -4.43 49.09 -13.81
C CYS A 62 -3.07 49.69 -13.46
N ILE A 63 -2.80 49.93 -12.18
CA ILE A 63 -1.51 50.44 -11.69
C ILE A 63 -0.47 49.31 -11.62
N LEU A 64 -0.87 48.14 -11.13
CA LEU A 64 0.03 47.03 -10.84
C LEU A 64 0.44 46.24 -12.10
N SER A 65 -0.49 45.99 -13.03
CA SER A 65 -0.25 45.11 -14.19
C SER A 65 0.95 45.53 -15.07
N PRO A 66 1.14 46.82 -15.41
CA PRO A 66 2.32 47.24 -16.19
C PRO A 66 3.62 46.86 -15.50
N LYS A 67 3.71 47.09 -14.17
CA LYS A 67 4.89 46.78 -13.36
C LYS A 67 5.13 45.27 -13.23
N LEU A 68 4.08 44.46 -13.14
CA LEU A 68 4.19 43.00 -13.15
C LEU A 68 4.83 42.50 -14.45
N VAL A 69 4.32 42.96 -15.60
CA VAL A 69 4.81 42.55 -16.92
C VAL A 69 6.24 43.01 -17.14
N GLU A 70 6.54 44.26 -16.78
CA GLU A 70 7.88 44.83 -16.87
C GLU A 70 8.88 44.04 -16.02
N CYS A 71 8.56 43.83 -14.74
CA CYS A 71 9.39 43.07 -13.81
C CYS A 71 9.61 41.63 -14.29
N GLY A 72 8.55 40.97 -14.77
CA GLY A 72 8.60 39.59 -15.24
C GLY A 72 9.37 39.39 -16.55
N ARG A 73 9.55 40.43 -17.36
CA ARG A 73 10.29 40.40 -18.63
C ARG A 73 11.68 41.04 -18.55
N HIS A 74 11.99 41.71 -17.44
CA HIS A 74 13.25 42.43 -17.29
C HIS A 74 14.44 41.47 -17.22
N ARG A 75 15.41 41.59 -18.14
CA ARG A 75 16.56 40.66 -18.25
C ARG A 75 17.46 40.63 -17.01
N ASN A 76 17.55 41.77 -16.30
CA ASN A 76 18.34 41.86 -15.06
C ASN A 76 17.57 41.40 -13.82
N ILE A 77 16.27 41.09 -13.91
CA ILE A 77 15.50 40.57 -12.77
C ILE A 77 15.35 39.06 -12.92
N GLN A 78 15.70 38.32 -11.86
CA GLN A 78 15.43 36.90 -11.74
C GLN A 78 14.43 36.70 -10.61
N MET A 79 13.20 36.31 -10.98
CA MET A 79 12.15 36.01 -10.01
C MET A 79 12.33 34.61 -9.43
N LEU A 80 12.28 34.52 -8.11
CA LEU A 80 12.28 33.31 -7.32
C LEU A 80 10.95 33.23 -6.57
N THR A 81 9.87 32.94 -7.32
CA THR A 81 8.54 32.72 -6.73
C THR A 81 8.46 31.39 -5.99
N ASN A 82 7.48 31.27 -5.09
CA ASN A 82 7.32 30.12 -4.21
C ASN A 82 8.60 29.83 -3.41
N SER A 83 9.30 30.88 -2.98
CA SER A 83 10.59 30.78 -2.32
C SER A 83 10.70 31.73 -1.13
N GLU A 84 11.37 31.29 -0.08
CA GLU A 84 11.54 32.03 1.17
C GLU A 84 13.02 32.12 1.56
N VAL A 85 13.41 33.20 2.23
CA VAL A 85 14.76 33.34 2.77
C VAL A 85 14.84 32.60 4.11
N GLU A 86 15.73 31.61 4.20
CA GLU A 86 15.97 30.85 5.45
C GLU A 86 17.06 31.48 6.32
N GLY A 87 18.03 32.15 5.71
CA GLY A 87 19.16 32.73 6.44
C GLY A 87 19.99 33.68 5.59
N VAL A 88 20.58 34.67 6.26
CA VAL A 88 21.45 35.67 5.66
C VAL A 88 22.72 35.74 6.51
N GLU A 89 23.86 35.56 5.87
CA GLU A 89 25.19 35.66 6.46
C GLU A 89 26.02 36.70 5.68
N GLY A 90 27.05 37.28 6.31
CA GLY A 90 27.95 38.25 5.68
C GLY A 90 27.75 39.68 6.19
N GLU A 91 28.22 40.64 5.40
CA GLU A 91 28.31 42.05 5.76
C GLU A 91 27.69 42.96 4.68
N PRO A 92 27.32 44.22 5.00
CA PRO A 92 26.67 45.11 4.05
C PRO A 92 27.39 45.21 2.70
N GLY A 93 26.73 44.73 1.64
CA GLY A 93 27.27 44.70 0.27
C GLY A 93 27.91 43.38 -0.15
N ASP A 94 28.06 42.41 0.77
CA ASP A 94 28.55 41.06 0.50
C ASP A 94 27.77 40.04 1.36
N PHE A 95 26.52 39.78 0.94
CA PHE A 95 25.63 38.85 1.62
C PHE A 95 25.61 37.49 0.93
N LYS A 96 25.65 36.43 1.74
CA LYS A 96 25.30 35.07 1.34
C LYS A 96 23.92 34.72 1.88
N VAL A 97 22.98 34.49 0.98
CA VAL A 97 21.58 34.21 1.33
C VAL A 97 21.23 32.77 1.02
N ARG A 98 20.63 32.06 1.98
CA ARG A 98 20.06 30.73 1.81
C ARG A 98 18.57 30.87 1.53
N ILE A 99 18.12 30.27 0.43
CA ILE A 99 16.72 30.34 -0.02
C ILE A 99 16.14 28.92 -0.03
N ARG A 100 14.99 28.75 0.62
CA ARG A 100 14.14 27.57 0.44
C ARG A 100 13.21 27.79 -0.73
N LYS A 101 13.35 26.98 -1.77
CA LYS A 101 12.40 26.98 -2.90
C LYS A 101 11.39 25.86 -2.72
N HIS A 102 10.13 26.22 -2.55
CA HIS A 102 9.03 25.27 -2.45
C HIS A 102 8.67 24.70 -3.84
N PRO A 103 8.26 23.42 -3.93
CA PRO A 103 7.83 22.84 -5.19
C PRO A 103 6.52 23.49 -5.67
N ARG A 104 6.49 23.95 -6.92
CA ARG A 104 5.27 24.42 -7.60
C ARG A 104 4.41 23.25 -8.12
N PHE A 105 5.01 22.07 -8.28
CA PHE A 105 4.44 20.88 -8.94
C PHE A 105 3.99 21.09 -10.39
N VAL A 106 4.32 22.24 -10.98
CA VAL A 106 4.12 22.57 -12.39
C VAL A 106 5.44 23.10 -12.92
N ASP A 107 5.87 22.56 -14.07
CA ASP A 107 7.08 23.00 -14.76
C ASP A 107 6.81 24.34 -15.45
N LEU A 108 7.47 25.40 -14.97
CA LEU A 108 7.33 26.76 -15.51
C LEU A 108 7.76 26.86 -16.98
N ALA A 109 8.69 26.02 -17.43
CA ALA A 109 9.15 26.04 -18.81
C ALA A 109 8.12 25.43 -19.77
N LYS A 110 7.20 24.60 -19.26
CA LYS A 110 6.16 23.91 -20.06
C LYS A 110 4.77 24.52 -19.88
N CYS A 111 4.54 25.26 -18.79
CA CYS A 111 3.24 25.86 -18.49
C CYS A 111 2.95 27.03 -19.43
N THR A 112 1.91 26.91 -20.24
CA THR A 112 1.41 27.99 -21.11
C THR A 112 0.44 28.93 -20.41
N GLY A 113 -0.02 28.57 -19.21
CA GLY A 113 -1.02 29.33 -18.46
C GLY A 113 -2.45 29.23 -19.02
N CYS A 114 -2.76 28.21 -19.86
CA CYS A 114 -4.07 28.05 -20.50
C CYS A 114 -5.24 27.83 -19.53
N GLY A 115 -5.02 27.05 -18.45
CA GLY A 115 -6.05 26.79 -17.43
C GLY A 115 -6.70 25.41 -17.50
N ASP A 116 -6.45 24.61 -18.54
CA ASP A 116 -7.05 23.27 -18.72
C ASP A 116 -6.87 22.37 -17.49
N CYS A 117 -5.71 22.48 -16.83
CA CYS A 117 -5.41 21.72 -15.63
C CYS A 117 -6.33 22.05 -14.44
N ALA A 118 -6.78 23.30 -14.30
CA ALA A 118 -7.73 23.71 -13.26
C ALA A 118 -9.14 23.22 -13.58
N GLU A 119 -9.55 23.21 -14.85
CA GLU A 119 -10.86 22.70 -15.27
C GLU A 119 -11.04 21.23 -14.91
N VAL A 120 -10.02 20.40 -15.13
CA VAL A 120 -10.09 18.95 -14.86
C VAL A 120 -9.84 18.57 -13.39
N CYS A 121 -9.38 19.51 -12.56
CA CYS A 121 -8.98 19.24 -11.18
C CYS A 121 -10.18 18.81 -10.31
N PRO A 122 -10.13 17.60 -9.72
CA PRO A 122 -11.24 17.11 -8.90
C PRO A 122 -11.26 17.70 -7.49
N VAL A 123 -10.16 18.34 -7.05
CA VAL A 123 -9.97 18.82 -5.69
C VAL A 123 -10.28 20.31 -5.58
N GLU A 124 -11.13 20.65 -4.62
CA GLU A 124 -11.49 22.02 -4.25
C GLU A 124 -10.99 22.32 -2.83
N ILE A 125 -10.47 23.52 -2.64
CA ILE A 125 -9.96 24.02 -1.37
C ILE A 125 -10.37 25.48 -1.17
N PRO A 126 -10.39 25.98 0.08
CA PRO A 126 -10.67 27.39 0.35
C PRO A 126 -9.73 28.33 -0.43
N ASN A 127 -10.30 29.38 -0.99
CA ASN A 127 -9.58 30.35 -1.81
C ASN A 127 -8.94 31.44 -0.95
N GLN A 128 -7.66 31.27 -0.62
CA GLN A 128 -6.87 32.25 0.14
C GLN A 128 -6.76 33.62 -0.52
N TYR A 129 -6.89 33.73 -1.85
CA TYR A 129 -6.86 35.03 -2.53
C TYR A 129 -8.16 35.83 -2.29
N GLU A 130 -9.28 35.13 -2.07
CA GLU A 130 -10.60 35.69 -1.75
C GLU A 130 -10.93 35.56 -0.25
N GLU A 131 -9.91 35.61 0.61
CA GLU A 131 -10.06 35.51 2.09
C GLU A 131 -10.90 34.29 2.55
N ASN A 132 -10.82 33.17 1.82
CA ASN A 132 -11.56 31.94 2.05
C ASN A 132 -13.11 32.08 1.96
N LEU A 133 -13.62 33.16 1.38
CA LEU A 133 -15.05 33.38 1.14
C LEU A 133 -15.63 32.45 0.06
N THR A 134 -14.76 31.93 -0.81
CA THR A 134 -15.10 30.99 -1.88
C THR A 134 -14.11 29.83 -1.92
N ASN A 135 -14.44 28.79 -2.68
CA ASN A 135 -13.52 27.69 -2.97
C ASN A 135 -12.86 27.90 -4.34
N ARG A 136 -11.63 27.40 -4.48
CA ARG A 136 -10.90 27.28 -5.74
C ARG A 136 -10.40 25.86 -5.94
N LYS A 137 -9.91 25.57 -7.14
CA LYS A 137 -9.22 24.31 -7.44
C LYS A 137 -7.86 24.24 -6.75
N ALA A 138 -7.40 23.03 -6.44
CA ALA A 138 -6.09 22.81 -5.80
C ALA A 138 -4.93 23.21 -6.73
N ILE A 139 -5.06 22.98 -8.04
CA ILE A 139 -4.20 23.61 -9.05
C ILE A 139 -4.80 24.95 -9.46
N TYR A 140 -4.02 26.01 -9.36
CA TYR A 140 -4.51 27.37 -9.51
C TYR A 140 -3.44 28.32 -10.00
N ARG A 141 -3.89 29.43 -10.59
CA ARG A 141 -3.11 30.65 -10.78
C ARG A 141 -3.71 31.68 -9.80
N PRO A 142 -2.90 32.39 -8.98
CA PRO A 142 -3.43 33.25 -7.91
C PRO A 142 -4.47 34.27 -8.39
N PHE A 143 -4.23 34.90 -9.54
CA PHE A 143 -5.15 35.82 -10.20
C PHE A 143 -4.87 35.86 -11.71
N THR A 144 -5.76 36.43 -12.50
CA THR A 144 -5.72 36.34 -13.97
C THR A 144 -4.44 36.91 -14.60
N GLN A 145 -3.92 38.02 -14.07
CA GLN A 145 -2.71 38.70 -14.56
C GLN A 145 -1.45 38.34 -13.73
N ALA A 146 -1.48 37.22 -12.99
CA ALA A 146 -0.37 36.80 -12.14
C ALA A 146 0.94 36.68 -12.93
N THR A 147 2.04 37.10 -12.32
CA THR A 147 3.39 36.98 -12.90
C THR A 147 4.28 36.15 -11.97
N PRO A 148 4.87 35.03 -12.44
CA PRO A 148 4.71 34.44 -13.77
C PRO A 148 3.26 33.96 -14.01
N SER A 149 2.80 34.04 -15.27
CA SER A 149 1.47 33.56 -15.67
C SER A 149 1.44 32.04 -15.78
N ALA A 150 1.63 31.39 -14.64
CA ALA A 150 1.74 29.94 -14.53
C ALA A 150 0.96 29.42 -13.32
N PHE A 151 0.46 28.21 -13.45
CA PHE A 151 -0.26 27.50 -12.39
C PHE A 151 0.71 26.91 -11.36
N GLY A 152 0.20 26.57 -10.18
CA GLY A 152 0.87 25.75 -9.18
C GLY A 152 -0.14 24.90 -8.43
N ILE A 153 0.31 23.84 -7.78
CA ILE A 153 -0.56 22.93 -7.00
C ILE A 153 -0.35 23.19 -5.51
N ASP A 154 -1.45 23.45 -4.82
CA ASP A 154 -1.48 23.48 -3.35
C ASP A 154 -1.51 22.04 -2.81
N LYS A 155 -0.38 21.58 -2.26
CA LYS A 155 -0.23 20.23 -1.71
C LYS A 155 0.11 20.32 -0.22
N ARG A 156 -0.85 19.92 0.62
CA ARG A 156 -0.74 19.96 2.10
C ARG A 156 0.17 18.90 2.72
N GLY A 157 0.69 17.94 1.94
CA GLY A 157 1.61 16.90 2.42
C GLY A 157 1.24 15.49 1.95
N ILE A 158 1.64 14.48 2.73
CA ILE A 158 1.23 13.07 2.57
C ILE A 158 0.22 12.77 3.68
N PRO A 159 -1.03 12.37 3.35
CA PRO A 159 -2.03 12.04 4.35
C PRO A 159 -1.70 10.73 5.06
N SER A 160 -2.17 10.57 6.30
CA SER A 160 -1.95 9.38 7.13
C SER A 160 -2.38 8.08 6.44
N CYS A 161 -3.55 8.08 5.79
CA CYS A 161 -4.07 6.92 5.04
C CYS A 161 -3.11 6.43 3.93
N ARG A 162 -2.31 7.34 3.33
CA ARG A 162 -1.28 6.97 2.36
C ARG A 162 0.04 6.58 3.02
N ALA A 163 0.39 7.24 4.12
CA ALA A 163 1.62 6.98 4.87
C ALA A 163 1.60 5.58 5.51
N THR A 164 0.46 5.16 6.06
CA THR A 164 0.30 3.85 6.73
C THR A 164 0.11 2.69 5.75
N CYS A 165 -0.45 2.93 4.56
CA CYS A 165 -0.62 1.88 3.55
C CYS A 165 0.76 1.38 3.10
N PRO A 166 1.08 0.07 3.22
CA PRO A 166 2.39 -0.46 2.82
C PRO A 166 2.73 -0.25 1.34
N LEU A 167 1.72 -0.15 0.47
CA LEU A 167 1.89 0.17 -0.95
C LEU A 167 1.91 1.68 -1.27
N HIS A 168 1.69 2.54 -0.27
CA HIS A 168 1.57 3.99 -0.40
C HIS A 168 0.59 4.45 -1.50
N VAL A 169 -0.54 3.75 -1.61
CA VAL A 169 -1.61 4.03 -2.59
C VAL A 169 -2.17 5.44 -2.35
N ASN A 170 -2.49 6.15 -3.43
CA ASN A 170 -2.97 7.54 -3.36
C ASN A 170 -4.47 7.63 -2.99
N VAL A 171 -4.80 7.29 -1.74
CA VAL A 171 -6.17 7.26 -1.20
C VAL A 171 -6.95 8.55 -1.46
N GLN A 172 -6.43 9.69 -1.01
CA GLN A 172 -7.04 11.01 -1.23
C GLN A 172 -7.38 11.29 -2.71
N GLY A 173 -6.54 10.81 -3.63
CA GLY A 173 -6.70 11.07 -5.05
C GLY A 173 -7.84 10.26 -5.64
N TYR A 174 -7.90 8.95 -5.39
CA TYR A 174 -8.97 8.14 -5.95
C TYR A 174 -10.31 8.40 -5.25
N VAL A 175 -10.32 8.73 -3.96
CA VAL A 175 -11.56 9.15 -3.27
C VAL A 175 -12.10 10.45 -3.86
N ALA A 176 -11.24 11.42 -4.17
CA ALA A 176 -11.63 12.66 -4.85
C ALA A 176 -12.13 12.42 -6.29
N LEU A 177 -11.59 11.41 -7.00
CA LEU A 177 -12.07 11.04 -8.33
C LEU A 177 -13.43 10.34 -8.25
N ILE A 178 -13.61 9.41 -7.31
CA ILE A 178 -14.89 8.72 -7.05
C ILE A 178 -15.98 9.75 -6.71
N SER A 179 -15.70 10.75 -5.87
CA SER A 179 -16.69 11.77 -5.51
C SER A 179 -17.14 12.65 -6.68
N LYS A 180 -16.36 12.68 -7.78
CA LYS A 180 -16.70 13.36 -9.03
C LYS A 180 -17.23 12.41 -10.11
N GLY A 181 -17.50 11.13 -9.77
CA GLY A 181 -17.99 10.12 -10.71
C GLY A 181 -16.95 9.59 -11.70
N LYS A 182 -15.66 9.94 -11.52
CA LYS A 182 -14.55 9.56 -12.40
C LYS A 182 -13.97 8.19 -12.00
N LEU A 183 -14.80 7.16 -12.09
CA LEU A 183 -14.49 5.82 -11.58
C LEU A 183 -13.33 5.15 -12.32
N LYS A 184 -13.25 5.37 -13.64
CA LYS A 184 -12.18 4.83 -14.48
C LYS A 184 -10.83 5.38 -14.04
N GLU A 185 -10.73 6.71 -13.94
CA GLU A 185 -9.51 7.41 -13.53
C GLU A 185 -9.14 7.08 -12.08
N ALA A 186 -10.14 6.90 -11.20
CA ALA A 186 -9.91 6.43 -9.83
C ALA A 186 -9.25 5.05 -9.81
N LEU A 187 -9.76 4.10 -10.61
CA LEU A 187 -9.22 2.75 -10.70
C LEU A 187 -7.82 2.73 -11.33
N GLU A 188 -7.60 3.52 -12.37
CA GLU A 188 -6.27 3.72 -12.98
C GLU A 188 -5.27 4.24 -11.95
N LEU A 189 -5.65 5.24 -11.14
CA LEU A 189 -4.82 5.79 -10.08
C LEU A 189 -4.52 4.77 -8.97
N ILE A 190 -5.47 3.90 -8.62
CA ILE A 190 -5.22 2.80 -7.66
C ILE A 190 -4.17 1.82 -8.25
N ARG A 191 -4.32 1.46 -9.53
CA ARG A 191 -3.46 0.50 -10.24
C ARG A 191 -2.04 0.99 -10.51
N GLU A 192 -1.74 2.27 -10.29
CA GLU A 192 -0.34 2.75 -10.25
C GLU A 192 0.49 2.02 -9.19
N LYS A 193 -0.14 1.63 -8.07
CA LYS A 193 0.55 0.98 -6.93
C LYS A 193 -0.04 -0.36 -6.54
N ASN A 194 -1.33 -0.56 -6.74
CA ASN A 194 -2.03 -1.78 -6.38
C ASN A 194 -2.62 -2.47 -7.62
N PRO A 195 -1.99 -3.54 -8.15
CA PRO A 195 -2.52 -4.26 -9.31
C PRO A 195 -3.77 -5.10 -9.03
N LEU A 196 -4.14 -5.30 -7.75
CA LEU A 196 -5.24 -6.17 -7.31
C LEU A 196 -6.29 -5.39 -6.49
N PRO A 197 -6.85 -4.27 -7.01
CA PRO A 197 -7.74 -3.41 -6.24
C PRO A 197 -9.04 -4.09 -5.78
N GLY A 198 -9.63 -4.95 -6.61
CA GLY A 198 -10.88 -5.66 -6.32
C GLY A 198 -10.70 -6.79 -5.30
N ILE A 199 -9.55 -7.46 -5.30
CA ILE A 199 -9.13 -8.40 -4.26
C ILE A 199 -8.88 -7.62 -2.96
N CYS A 200 -8.04 -6.58 -2.99
CA CYS A 200 -7.74 -5.79 -1.79
C CYS A 200 -9.01 -5.20 -1.17
N GLY A 201 -9.96 -4.71 -1.96
CA GLY A 201 -11.26 -4.20 -1.48
C GLY A 201 -12.16 -5.22 -0.78
N ARG A 202 -11.73 -6.48 -0.66
CA ARG A 202 -12.47 -7.57 -0.02
C ARG A 202 -11.72 -8.22 1.13
N VAL A 203 -10.38 -8.18 1.11
CA VAL A 203 -9.55 -8.96 2.04
C VAL A 203 -8.43 -8.16 2.70
N CYS A 204 -8.33 -6.86 2.41
CA CYS A 204 -7.32 -6.01 3.03
C CYS A 204 -7.73 -5.70 4.47
N THR A 205 -6.75 -5.72 5.38
CA THR A 205 -6.91 -5.25 6.77
C THR A 205 -6.98 -3.72 6.89
N HIS A 206 -7.14 -3.01 5.76
CA HIS A 206 -7.41 -1.57 5.67
C HIS A 206 -6.71 -0.64 6.71
N PRO A 207 -5.37 -0.73 6.91
CA PRO A 207 -4.67 0.11 7.90
C PRO A 207 -4.77 1.61 7.60
N CYS A 208 -5.17 1.95 6.37
CA CYS A 208 -5.48 3.31 5.95
C CYS A 208 -6.69 3.93 6.66
N GLU A 209 -7.60 3.11 7.18
CA GLU A 209 -8.80 3.52 7.91
C GLU A 209 -8.49 3.74 9.39
N ASP A 210 -7.65 2.89 10.00
CA ASP A 210 -7.20 3.01 11.40
C ASP A 210 -6.58 4.39 11.70
N GLU A 211 -5.77 4.89 10.77
CA GLU A 211 -5.09 6.18 10.91
C GLU A 211 -5.84 7.33 10.21
N CYS A 212 -7.08 7.11 9.78
CA CYS A 212 -7.84 8.11 9.03
C CYS A 212 -8.13 9.34 9.89
N GLN A 213 -7.76 10.53 9.44
CA GLN A 213 -7.95 11.76 10.23
C GLN A 213 -9.44 12.13 10.43
N ARG A 214 -10.34 11.57 9.63
CA ARG A 214 -11.79 11.81 9.74
C ARG A 214 -12.36 11.33 11.08
N GLN A 215 -11.75 10.32 11.70
CA GLN A 215 -12.11 9.83 13.03
C GLN A 215 -12.00 10.90 14.14
N LYS A 216 -11.30 12.02 13.89
CA LYS A 216 -11.25 13.17 14.81
C LYS A 216 -12.51 14.03 14.78
N VAL A 217 -13.40 13.77 13.82
CA VAL A 217 -14.67 14.47 13.62
C VAL A 217 -15.82 13.51 13.86
N ASP A 218 -15.82 12.37 13.17
CA ASP A 218 -16.82 11.30 13.27
C ASP A 218 -16.18 9.92 13.06
N GLU A 219 -16.40 9.26 11.91
CA GLU A 219 -15.94 7.90 11.62
C GLU A 219 -14.91 7.89 10.47
N PRO A 220 -14.02 6.88 10.40
CA PRO A 220 -13.14 6.71 9.26
C PRO A 220 -13.91 6.66 7.94
N VAL A 221 -13.31 7.23 6.89
CA VAL A 221 -13.81 7.00 5.51
C VAL A 221 -13.67 5.51 5.20
N ALA A 222 -14.72 4.88 4.67
CA ALA A 222 -14.73 3.49 4.18
C ALA A 222 -13.90 3.34 2.88
N ILE A 223 -12.59 3.54 3.01
CA ILE A 223 -11.58 3.57 1.95
C ILE A 223 -11.56 2.25 1.18
N ASP A 224 -11.64 1.12 1.88
CA ASP A 224 -11.61 -0.21 1.29
C ASP A 224 -12.88 -0.51 0.49
N LEU A 225 -14.05 -0.14 1.02
CA LEU A 225 -15.33 -0.26 0.30
C LEU A 225 -15.38 0.65 -0.93
N LEU A 226 -14.81 1.87 -0.86
CA LEU A 226 -14.70 2.75 -2.02
C LEU A 226 -13.78 2.15 -3.10
N LYS A 227 -12.68 1.51 -2.71
CA LYS A 227 -11.78 0.80 -3.61
C LYS A 227 -12.48 -0.40 -4.26
N ARG A 228 -13.21 -1.18 -3.48
CA ARG A 228 -14.07 -2.28 -3.97
C ARG A 228 -15.10 -1.76 -4.96
N PHE A 229 -15.83 -0.71 -4.61
CA PHE A 229 -16.84 -0.09 -5.46
C PHE A 229 -16.27 0.33 -6.82
N ALA A 230 -15.11 1.02 -6.82
CA ALA A 230 -14.44 1.42 -8.06
C ALA A 230 -14.03 0.21 -8.93
N ALA A 231 -13.52 -0.86 -8.31
CA ALA A 231 -13.12 -2.08 -9.01
C ALA A 231 -14.34 -2.88 -9.54
N ASP A 232 -15.43 -2.93 -8.79
CA ASP A 232 -16.65 -3.66 -9.15
C ASP A 232 -17.43 -2.95 -10.28
N CYS A 233 -17.34 -1.63 -10.38
CA CYS A 233 -17.94 -0.85 -11.48
C CYS A 233 -17.25 -1.06 -12.84
N GLU A 234 -16.05 -1.64 -12.85
CA GLU A 234 -15.32 -1.94 -14.08
C GLU A 234 -15.96 -3.12 -14.83
N LYS A 235 -16.70 -2.85 -15.90
CA LYS A 235 -17.31 -3.89 -16.74
C LYS A 235 -16.26 -4.63 -17.59
N GLU A 236 -15.40 -3.87 -18.25
CA GLU A 236 -14.26 -4.38 -19.01
C GLU A 236 -12.97 -3.83 -18.44
N VAL A 237 -11.93 -4.66 -18.38
CA VAL A 237 -10.61 -4.28 -17.86
C VAL A 237 -10.09 -3.07 -18.65
N SER A 238 -10.19 -1.87 -18.07
CA SER A 238 -9.59 -0.67 -18.61
C SER A 238 -8.23 -0.50 -17.95
N LEU A 239 -7.25 -1.23 -18.49
CA LEU A 239 -5.87 -1.12 -18.06
C LEU A 239 -5.07 -0.34 -19.10
N ASP A 240 -4.25 0.60 -18.65
CA ASP A 240 -3.14 1.05 -19.48
C ASP A 240 -2.16 -0.11 -19.66
N LEU A 241 -2.20 -0.75 -20.83
CA LEU A 241 -1.29 -1.83 -21.20
C LEU A 241 0.09 -1.32 -21.61
N LYS A 242 0.35 0.00 -21.53
CA LYS A 242 1.68 0.54 -21.79
C LYS A 242 2.67 -0.02 -20.79
N ILE A 243 3.74 -0.55 -21.35
CA ILE A 243 4.97 -0.91 -20.70
C ILE A 243 6.04 0.09 -21.14
N GLU A 244 7.11 0.20 -20.36
CA GLU A 244 8.35 0.80 -20.85
C GLU A 244 8.92 -0.01 -22.03
N LYS A 245 9.89 0.56 -22.74
CA LYS A 245 10.54 -0.11 -23.88
C LYS A 245 11.00 -1.50 -23.47
N GLU A 246 10.54 -2.51 -24.20
CA GLU A 246 10.83 -3.91 -23.91
C GLU A 246 12.34 -4.16 -23.84
N LYS A 247 12.76 -4.83 -22.76
CA LYS A 247 14.14 -5.18 -22.47
C LYS A 247 14.39 -6.65 -22.82
N ASN A 248 15.66 -6.98 -23.07
CA ASN A 248 16.09 -8.37 -23.29
C ASN A 248 16.28 -9.17 -21.98
N SER A 249 15.94 -8.58 -20.83
CA SER A 249 16.04 -9.21 -19.51
C SER A 249 14.85 -10.12 -19.22
N LYS A 250 15.13 -11.34 -18.77
CA LYS A 250 14.14 -12.32 -18.31
C LYS A 250 14.20 -12.44 -16.79
N VAL A 251 13.04 -12.47 -16.13
CA VAL A 251 12.91 -12.65 -14.68
C VAL A 251 11.94 -13.80 -14.40
N ALA A 252 12.36 -14.74 -13.55
CA ALA A 252 11.50 -15.80 -13.04
C ALA A 252 10.96 -15.41 -11.67
N ILE A 253 9.68 -15.66 -11.45
CA ILE A 253 9.02 -15.47 -10.15
C ILE A 253 8.46 -16.83 -9.72
N VAL A 254 8.81 -17.26 -8.51
CA VAL A 254 8.38 -18.55 -7.96
C VAL A 254 7.26 -18.29 -6.96
N GLY A 255 6.05 -18.69 -7.31
CA GLY A 255 4.82 -18.46 -6.54
C GLY A 255 3.98 -17.32 -7.10
N SER A 256 2.68 -17.57 -7.28
CA SER A 256 1.69 -16.62 -7.80
C SER A 256 0.85 -15.96 -6.68
N GLY A 257 1.39 -15.88 -5.46
CA GLY A 257 0.77 -15.16 -4.36
C GLY A 257 0.83 -13.63 -4.52
N PRO A 258 0.32 -12.85 -3.55
CA PRO A 258 0.27 -11.38 -3.63
C PRO A 258 1.63 -10.72 -3.92
N ALA A 259 2.70 -11.21 -3.29
CA ALA A 259 4.06 -10.73 -3.52
C ALA A 259 4.53 -11.00 -4.96
N GLY A 260 4.38 -12.24 -5.43
CA GLY A 260 4.76 -12.65 -6.79
C GLY A 260 3.98 -11.91 -7.87
N LEU A 261 2.65 -11.80 -7.73
CA LEU A 261 1.81 -11.06 -8.69
C LEU A 261 2.17 -9.57 -8.73
N THR A 262 2.44 -8.94 -7.58
CA THR A 262 2.82 -7.52 -7.56
C THR A 262 4.19 -7.29 -8.20
N ALA A 263 5.16 -8.16 -7.88
CA ALA A 263 6.47 -8.10 -8.52
C ALA A 263 6.36 -8.30 -10.04
N ALA A 264 5.54 -9.26 -10.48
CA ALA A 264 5.33 -9.54 -11.89
C ALA A 264 4.75 -8.34 -12.64
N TYR A 265 3.73 -7.71 -12.04
CA TYR A 265 3.11 -6.51 -12.60
C TYR A 265 4.13 -5.36 -12.77
N ASP A 266 4.90 -5.06 -11.72
CA ASP A 266 5.86 -3.95 -11.73
C ASP A 266 7.03 -4.21 -12.69
N LEU A 267 7.63 -5.39 -12.66
CA LEU A 267 8.72 -5.78 -13.58
C LEU A 267 8.28 -5.75 -15.03
N ARG A 268 7.05 -6.20 -15.29
CA ARG A 268 6.48 -6.16 -16.63
C ARG A 268 6.26 -4.74 -17.11
N LYS A 269 5.75 -3.85 -16.24
CA LYS A 269 5.62 -2.42 -16.51
C LYS A 269 6.96 -1.74 -16.81
N MET A 270 8.04 -2.17 -16.16
CA MET A 270 9.42 -1.73 -16.42
C MET A 270 10.04 -2.36 -17.70
N GLY A 271 9.28 -3.13 -18.48
CA GLY A 271 9.69 -3.67 -19.77
C GLY A 271 10.40 -5.04 -19.73
N HIS A 272 10.49 -5.69 -18.57
CA HIS A 272 11.12 -7.02 -18.45
C HIS A 272 10.18 -8.13 -18.95
N LYS A 273 10.76 -9.24 -19.41
CA LYS A 273 10.01 -10.48 -19.69
C LYS A 273 9.88 -11.26 -18.40
N VAL A 274 8.65 -11.59 -18.00
CA VAL A 274 8.37 -12.18 -16.69
C VAL A 274 7.62 -13.50 -16.85
N THR A 275 8.14 -14.53 -16.19
CA THR A 275 7.49 -15.84 -16.06
C THR A 275 7.22 -16.12 -14.58
N VAL A 276 5.97 -16.38 -14.23
CA VAL A 276 5.55 -16.83 -12.90
C VAL A 276 5.39 -18.35 -12.92
N LEU A 277 6.10 -19.04 -12.05
CA LEU A 277 6.06 -20.49 -11.84
C LEU A 277 5.22 -20.76 -10.59
N GLU A 278 4.05 -21.37 -10.77
CA GLU A 278 3.11 -21.67 -9.70
C GLU A 278 3.03 -23.19 -9.50
N ALA A 279 3.22 -23.63 -8.26
CA ALA A 279 3.18 -25.04 -7.88
C ALA A 279 1.78 -25.64 -8.02
N LEU A 280 0.74 -24.85 -7.77
CA LEU A 280 -0.65 -25.27 -7.74
C LEU A 280 -1.30 -25.25 -9.14
N PRO A 281 -2.45 -25.95 -9.33
CA PRO A 281 -3.21 -25.92 -10.57
C PRO A 281 -3.98 -24.59 -10.80
N VAL A 282 -3.84 -23.61 -9.90
CA VAL A 282 -4.52 -22.32 -9.95
C VAL A 282 -3.56 -21.21 -9.53
N ALA A 283 -3.68 -20.03 -10.14
CA ALA A 283 -2.93 -18.84 -9.76
C ALA A 283 -3.58 -18.09 -8.59
N GLY A 284 -2.79 -17.37 -7.81
CA GLY A 284 -3.23 -16.51 -6.69
C GLY A 284 -2.65 -16.89 -5.33
N GLY A 285 -1.92 -18.01 -5.22
CA GLY A 285 -1.36 -18.49 -3.95
C GLY A 285 -2.42 -18.56 -2.84
N MET A 286 -2.11 -18.03 -1.66
CA MET A 286 -3.05 -18.00 -0.52
C MET A 286 -4.34 -17.21 -0.78
N LEU A 287 -4.39 -16.29 -1.76
CA LEU A 287 -5.66 -15.66 -2.19
C LEU A 287 -6.61 -16.70 -2.79
N ALA A 288 -6.06 -17.64 -3.57
CA ALA A 288 -6.83 -18.68 -4.24
C ALA A 288 -7.20 -19.82 -3.30
N VAL A 289 -6.26 -20.26 -2.46
CA VAL A 289 -6.43 -21.50 -1.68
C VAL A 289 -6.59 -21.30 -0.18
N GLY A 290 -6.22 -20.12 0.36
CA GLY A 290 -6.37 -19.81 1.78
C GLY A 290 -7.70 -19.12 2.09
N ILE A 291 -8.09 -18.14 1.26
CA ILE A 291 -9.30 -17.33 1.51
C ILE A 291 -10.53 -17.97 0.88
N PRO A 292 -11.61 -18.25 1.63
CA PRO A 292 -12.84 -18.84 1.09
C PRO A 292 -13.54 -17.98 0.03
N GLY A 293 -14.27 -18.66 -0.85
CA GLY A 293 -14.97 -18.01 -1.98
C GLY A 293 -16.06 -17.00 -1.58
N TYR A 294 -16.60 -17.08 -0.36
CA TYR A 294 -17.59 -16.11 0.13
C TYR A 294 -16.97 -14.76 0.53
N ARG A 295 -15.69 -14.73 0.94
CA ARG A 295 -14.93 -13.49 1.16
C ARG A 295 -14.30 -13.00 -0.14
N LEU A 296 -13.66 -13.92 -0.87
CA LEU A 296 -12.99 -13.61 -2.12
C LEU A 296 -13.54 -14.45 -3.29
N PRO A 297 -14.53 -13.91 -4.04
CA PRO A 297 -15.10 -14.59 -5.19
C PRO A 297 -14.06 -14.95 -6.25
N ARG A 298 -14.16 -16.16 -6.79
CA ARG A 298 -13.16 -16.74 -7.72
C ARG A 298 -13.14 -16.07 -9.08
N ASP A 299 -14.26 -15.49 -9.50
CA ASP A 299 -14.37 -14.68 -10.70
C ASP A 299 -13.60 -13.36 -10.56
N ILE A 300 -13.68 -12.69 -9.40
CA ILE A 300 -12.90 -11.47 -9.10
C ILE A 300 -11.40 -11.78 -9.13
N LEU A 301 -10.98 -12.84 -8.44
CA LEU A 301 -9.58 -13.28 -8.43
C LEU A 301 -9.05 -13.55 -9.85
N ARG A 302 -9.80 -14.34 -10.64
CA ARG A 302 -9.41 -14.65 -12.03
C ARG A 302 -9.40 -13.41 -12.91
N LYS A 303 -10.38 -12.51 -12.76
CA LYS A 303 -10.45 -11.25 -13.51
C LYS A 303 -9.18 -10.43 -13.29
N GLU A 304 -8.74 -10.24 -12.05
CA GLU A 304 -7.56 -9.42 -11.76
C GLU A 304 -6.24 -10.09 -12.14
N ILE A 305 -6.12 -11.41 -11.98
CA ILE A 305 -4.94 -12.15 -12.45
C ILE A 305 -4.82 -12.06 -13.99
N SER A 306 -5.94 -12.11 -14.72
CA SER A 306 -5.93 -11.98 -16.20
C SER A 306 -5.37 -10.65 -16.70
N ILE A 307 -5.34 -9.63 -15.84
CA ILE A 307 -4.73 -8.32 -16.16
C ILE A 307 -3.22 -8.47 -16.36
N LEU A 308 -2.56 -9.30 -15.56
CA LEU A 308 -1.13 -9.57 -15.69
C LEU A 308 -0.83 -10.34 -16.96
N GLU A 309 -1.66 -11.34 -17.29
CA GLU A 309 -1.54 -12.09 -18.55
C GLU A 309 -1.71 -11.17 -19.76
N LYS A 310 -2.70 -10.27 -19.73
CA LYS A 310 -2.91 -9.24 -20.77
C LYS A 310 -1.76 -8.25 -20.89
N LEU A 311 -1.03 -7.98 -19.81
CA LEU A 311 0.21 -7.20 -19.85
C LEU A 311 1.37 -7.99 -20.48
N GLY A 312 1.25 -9.31 -20.65
CA GLY A 312 2.29 -10.18 -21.20
C GLY A 312 3.14 -10.88 -20.14
N VAL A 313 2.65 -11.03 -18.92
CA VAL A 313 3.23 -11.94 -17.92
C VAL A 313 2.83 -13.38 -18.30
N GLU A 314 3.80 -14.28 -18.36
CA GLU A 314 3.52 -15.71 -18.55
C GLU A 314 3.32 -16.39 -17.19
N ILE A 315 2.20 -17.07 -16.98
CA ILE A 315 1.92 -17.82 -15.74
C ILE A 315 1.88 -19.31 -16.05
N ARG A 316 2.82 -20.07 -15.50
CA ARG A 316 2.91 -21.53 -15.64
C ARG A 316 2.44 -22.20 -14.37
N LEU A 317 1.30 -22.86 -14.45
CA LEU A 317 0.70 -23.63 -13.36
C LEU A 317 1.31 -25.04 -13.30
N ASN A 318 1.20 -25.71 -12.16
CA ASN A 318 1.78 -27.03 -11.91
C ASN A 318 3.30 -27.10 -12.17
N ALA A 319 4.01 -26.01 -11.87
CA ALA A 319 5.45 -25.86 -12.05
C ALA A 319 6.14 -25.58 -10.69
N PRO A 320 6.11 -26.54 -9.74
CA PRO A 320 6.81 -26.38 -8.47
C PRO A 320 8.33 -26.38 -8.68
N LEU A 321 9.05 -25.61 -7.87
CA LEU A 321 10.48 -25.87 -7.69
C LEU A 321 10.67 -27.18 -6.90
N GLY A 322 11.78 -27.85 -7.17
CA GLY A 322 12.18 -29.08 -6.51
C GLY A 322 13.25 -29.81 -7.32
N GLU A 323 13.31 -31.13 -7.21
CA GLU A 323 14.34 -31.95 -7.87
C GLU A 323 14.38 -31.80 -9.40
N ASN A 324 13.23 -31.54 -10.04
CA ASN A 324 13.13 -31.42 -11.50
C ASN A 324 13.35 -29.99 -12.03
N LEU A 325 13.32 -28.99 -11.16
CA LEU A 325 13.46 -27.59 -11.53
C LEU A 325 14.01 -26.81 -10.33
N THR A 326 15.29 -26.48 -10.38
CA THR A 326 15.98 -25.74 -9.33
C THR A 326 16.15 -24.27 -9.68
N VAL A 327 16.55 -23.45 -8.70
CA VAL A 327 16.92 -22.04 -8.94
C VAL A 327 18.10 -21.94 -9.91
N GLU A 328 19.02 -22.90 -9.87
CA GLU A 328 20.18 -22.93 -10.77
C GLU A 328 19.76 -23.26 -12.21
N ASP A 329 18.80 -24.17 -12.40
CA ASP A 329 18.23 -24.45 -13.73
C ASP A 329 17.59 -23.21 -14.34
N LEU A 330 16.87 -22.40 -13.54
CA LEU A 330 16.33 -21.12 -14.00
C LEU A 330 17.45 -20.16 -14.43
N LYS A 331 18.55 -20.09 -13.70
CA LYS A 331 19.69 -19.26 -14.12
C LYS A 331 20.29 -19.76 -15.43
N ASN A 332 20.44 -21.07 -15.58
CA ASN A 332 20.93 -21.72 -16.79
C ASN A 332 20.00 -21.51 -18.00
N ASP A 333 18.69 -21.42 -17.77
CA ASP A 333 17.67 -21.07 -18.78
C ASP A 333 17.68 -19.59 -19.21
N GLY A 334 18.62 -18.81 -18.68
CA GLY A 334 18.86 -17.41 -19.05
C GLY A 334 17.99 -16.41 -18.31
N TYR A 335 17.37 -16.78 -17.19
CA TYR A 335 16.76 -15.82 -16.27
C TYR A 335 17.86 -15.04 -15.54
N GLN A 336 17.84 -13.71 -15.67
CA GLN A 336 18.85 -12.82 -15.08
C GLN A 336 18.59 -12.56 -13.60
N ALA A 337 17.34 -12.72 -13.17
CA ALA A 337 16.93 -12.65 -11.78
C ALA A 337 15.85 -13.69 -11.47
N VAL A 338 15.83 -14.16 -10.23
CA VAL A 338 14.80 -15.06 -9.68
C VAL A 338 14.23 -14.44 -8.42
N PHE A 339 12.91 -14.34 -8.31
CA PHE A 339 12.22 -13.88 -7.10
C PHE A 339 11.41 -15.01 -6.47
N ILE A 340 11.75 -15.41 -5.25
CA ILE A 340 11.12 -16.50 -4.50
C ILE A 340 10.02 -15.92 -3.61
N ALA A 341 8.77 -16.23 -3.94
CA ALA A 341 7.55 -15.76 -3.28
C ALA A 341 6.59 -16.92 -2.96
N THR A 342 7.13 -18.02 -2.43
CA THR A 342 6.43 -19.29 -2.19
C THR A 342 5.40 -19.25 -1.06
N GLY A 343 5.41 -18.20 -0.23
CA GLY A 343 4.43 -18.01 0.84
C GLY A 343 4.53 -19.02 2.00
N ALA A 344 3.56 -18.99 2.91
CA ALA A 344 3.48 -19.89 4.08
C ALA A 344 2.34 -20.91 3.92
N HIS A 345 2.65 -22.04 3.29
CA HIS A 345 1.66 -23.04 2.88
C HIS A 345 1.55 -24.26 3.81
N VAL A 346 2.25 -24.27 4.96
CA VAL A 346 2.25 -25.38 5.93
C VAL A 346 1.69 -24.92 7.26
N SER A 347 0.84 -25.74 7.89
CA SER A 347 0.25 -25.43 9.20
C SER A 347 1.17 -25.78 10.35
N THR A 348 1.12 -25.00 11.43
CA THR A 348 1.81 -25.32 12.69
C THR A 348 1.09 -26.48 13.42
N ARG A 349 1.88 -27.45 13.91
CA ARG A 349 1.39 -28.58 14.71
C ARG A 349 0.90 -28.11 16.09
N LEU A 350 -0.08 -28.82 16.67
CA LEU A 350 -0.57 -28.54 18.03
C LEU A 350 0.42 -29.01 19.10
N GLU A 351 1.19 -30.06 18.79
CA GLU A 351 2.12 -30.73 19.70
C GLU A 351 1.41 -31.36 20.91
N VAL A 352 0.19 -31.88 20.69
CA VAL A 352 -0.61 -32.56 21.71
C VAL A 352 -0.79 -34.05 21.41
N PRO A 353 -0.90 -34.92 22.44
CA PRO A 353 -1.16 -36.35 22.20
C PRO A 353 -2.46 -36.56 21.42
N GLY A 354 -2.41 -37.40 20.39
CA GLY A 354 -3.55 -37.75 19.54
C GLY A 354 -3.75 -36.84 18.31
N GLU A 355 -2.85 -35.89 18.05
CA GLU A 355 -2.96 -35.00 16.87
C GLU A 355 -2.86 -35.70 15.50
N ASP A 356 -2.31 -36.91 15.45
CA ASP A 356 -2.21 -37.71 14.22
C ASP A 356 -3.44 -38.64 13.98
N LEU A 357 -4.48 -38.55 14.82
CA LEU A 357 -5.71 -39.34 14.67
C LEU A 357 -6.50 -38.93 13.42
N LYS A 358 -7.22 -39.90 12.81
CA LYS A 358 -8.16 -39.58 11.72
C LYS A 358 -9.23 -38.60 12.21
N GLY A 359 -9.55 -37.59 11.41
CA GLY A 359 -10.47 -36.52 11.79
C GLY A 359 -9.76 -35.23 12.22
N VAL A 360 -8.43 -35.25 12.42
CA VAL A 360 -7.64 -34.02 12.52
C VAL A 360 -7.25 -33.58 11.11
N SER A 361 -7.62 -32.35 10.72
CA SER A 361 -7.29 -31.77 9.42
C SER A 361 -6.79 -30.34 9.61
N TYR A 362 -5.53 -30.08 9.24
CA TYR A 362 -4.92 -28.77 9.49
C TYR A 362 -5.54 -27.66 8.65
N GLY A 363 -5.68 -26.46 9.22
CA GLY A 363 -6.46 -25.36 8.65
C GLY A 363 -6.05 -24.96 7.24
N VAL A 364 -4.74 -24.89 6.94
CA VAL A 364 -4.27 -24.55 5.58
C VAL A 364 -4.62 -25.65 4.58
N GLU A 365 -4.49 -26.91 4.97
CA GLU A 365 -4.82 -28.05 4.10
C GLU A 365 -6.33 -28.13 3.88
N PHE A 366 -7.10 -28.00 4.96
CA PHE A 366 -8.55 -27.97 4.92
C PHE A 366 -9.06 -26.88 3.97
N LEU A 367 -8.65 -25.63 4.18
CA LEU A 367 -9.05 -24.50 3.34
C LEU A 367 -8.60 -24.69 1.89
N ARG A 368 -7.40 -25.20 1.65
CA ARG A 368 -6.91 -25.50 0.30
C ARG A 368 -7.85 -26.48 -0.42
N LYS A 369 -8.20 -27.59 0.22
CA LYS A 369 -9.09 -28.60 -0.34
C LYS A 369 -10.48 -28.04 -0.62
N VAL A 370 -11.03 -27.25 0.32
CA VAL A 370 -12.32 -26.54 0.14
C VAL A 370 -12.26 -25.66 -1.11
N ASN A 371 -11.19 -24.87 -1.24
CA ASN A 371 -11.08 -23.87 -2.28
C ASN A 371 -10.74 -24.43 -3.66
N LEU A 372 -10.11 -25.61 -3.72
CA LEU A 372 -9.91 -26.39 -4.95
C LEU A 372 -11.14 -27.22 -5.35
N GLY A 373 -12.21 -27.21 -4.55
CA GLY A 373 -13.45 -27.94 -4.83
C GLY A 373 -13.33 -29.45 -4.61
N GLU A 374 -12.38 -29.88 -3.78
CA GLU A 374 -12.24 -31.29 -3.40
C GLU A 374 -13.41 -31.72 -2.52
N LYS A 375 -13.86 -32.97 -2.67
CA LYS A 375 -14.87 -33.54 -1.79
C LYS A 375 -14.26 -33.83 -0.42
N LEU A 376 -14.73 -33.10 0.59
CA LEU A 376 -14.30 -33.25 1.98
C LEU A 376 -15.42 -33.88 2.81
N GLU A 377 -15.07 -34.89 3.60
CA GLU A 377 -15.93 -35.37 4.68
C GLU A 377 -15.78 -34.44 5.87
N VAL A 378 -16.80 -33.63 6.13
CA VAL A 378 -16.86 -32.78 7.32
C VAL A 378 -17.65 -33.51 8.40
N GLY A 379 -17.14 -33.48 9.63
CA GLY A 379 -17.82 -34.04 10.78
C GLY A 379 -19.09 -33.27 11.16
N GLU A 380 -19.98 -33.89 11.94
CA GLU A 380 -21.14 -33.21 12.52
C GLU A 380 -20.76 -32.22 13.63
N LYS A 381 -19.68 -32.49 14.39
CA LYS A 381 -19.19 -31.69 15.54
C LYS A 381 -17.72 -31.30 15.36
N VAL A 382 -17.52 -30.13 14.76
CA VAL A 382 -16.19 -29.62 14.41
C VAL A 382 -15.65 -28.69 15.50
N ALA A 383 -14.41 -28.92 15.95
CA ALA A 383 -13.66 -27.95 16.73
C ALA A 383 -12.54 -27.31 15.90
N VAL A 384 -12.49 -25.98 15.86
CA VAL A 384 -11.43 -25.23 15.18
C VAL A 384 -10.53 -24.57 16.23
N ILE A 385 -9.22 -24.77 16.16
CA ILE A 385 -8.29 -24.26 17.17
C ILE A 385 -7.57 -23.04 16.63
N GLY A 386 -7.77 -21.87 17.25
CA GLY A 386 -7.16 -20.63 16.82
C GLY A 386 -8.10 -19.44 16.97
N GLY A 387 -7.61 -18.25 16.64
CA GLY A 387 -8.40 -17.01 16.69
C GLY A 387 -8.04 -16.00 15.59
N GLY A 388 -7.24 -16.38 14.59
CA GLY A 388 -6.98 -15.52 13.44
C GLY A 388 -7.98 -15.75 12.32
N ASN A 389 -7.90 -14.92 11.28
CA ASN A 389 -8.77 -15.02 10.10
C ASN A 389 -8.82 -16.44 9.50
N ALA A 390 -7.70 -17.17 9.45
CA ALA A 390 -7.70 -18.57 8.99
C ALA A 390 -8.55 -19.51 9.86
N ALA A 391 -8.65 -19.27 11.16
CA ALA A 391 -9.51 -20.06 12.06
C ALA A 391 -10.98 -19.72 11.83
N ILE A 392 -11.31 -18.43 11.66
CA ILE A 392 -12.68 -17.99 11.32
C ILE A 392 -13.09 -18.58 9.96
N ASP A 393 -12.23 -18.46 8.96
CA ASP A 393 -12.45 -18.98 7.61
C ASP A 393 -12.67 -20.50 7.60
N ALA A 394 -11.87 -21.24 8.37
CA ALA A 394 -12.04 -22.68 8.51
C ALA A 394 -13.35 -23.05 9.21
N ALA A 395 -13.74 -22.31 10.26
CA ALA A 395 -14.98 -22.55 11.00
C ALA A 395 -16.22 -22.30 10.15
N ARG A 396 -16.28 -21.15 9.47
CA ARG A 396 -17.38 -20.78 8.57
C ARG A 396 -17.46 -21.71 7.36
N SER A 397 -16.31 -22.13 6.82
CA SER A 397 -16.26 -23.13 5.75
C SER A 397 -16.79 -24.48 6.21
N ALA A 398 -16.39 -24.96 7.40
CA ALA A 398 -16.90 -26.22 7.96
C ALA A 398 -18.43 -26.17 8.19
N TYR A 399 -18.94 -25.05 8.72
CA TYR A 399 -20.37 -24.82 8.88
C TYR A 399 -21.12 -24.91 7.54
N ARG A 400 -20.65 -24.19 6.52
CA ARG A 400 -21.26 -24.16 5.18
C ARG A 400 -21.17 -25.48 4.43
N LEU A 401 -20.22 -26.35 4.80
CA LEU A 401 -20.09 -27.71 4.26
C LEU A 401 -21.00 -28.73 4.97
N GLY A 402 -21.80 -28.30 5.96
CA GLY A 402 -22.83 -29.12 6.59
C GLY A 402 -22.53 -29.59 8.02
N ALA A 403 -21.49 -29.07 8.67
CA ALA A 403 -21.28 -29.32 10.10
C ALA A 403 -22.48 -28.83 10.92
N LYS A 404 -23.02 -29.69 11.79
CA LYS A 404 -24.19 -29.35 12.64
C LYS A 404 -23.80 -28.46 13.81
N GLN A 405 -22.58 -28.62 14.32
CA GLN A 405 -22.05 -27.85 15.43
C GLN A 405 -20.59 -27.50 15.14
N VAL A 406 -20.26 -26.22 15.14
CA VAL A 406 -18.89 -25.73 15.00
C VAL A 406 -18.52 -24.93 16.24
N THR A 407 -17.38 -25.25 16.85
CA THR A 407 -16.85 -24.52 18.00
C THR A 407 -15.42 -24.08 17.74
N ILE A 408 -15.18 -22.77 17.78
CA ILE A 408 -13.82 -22.21 17.80
C ILE A 408 -13.30 -22.28 19.23
N VAL A 409 -12.12 -22.84 19.45
CA VAL A 409 -11.44 -22.88 20.74
C VAL A 409 -10.28 -21.90 20.70
N TYR A 410 -10.40 -20.84 21.50
CA TYR A 410 -9.41 -19.76 21.55
C TYR A 410 -8.86 -19.55 22.95
N ARG A 411 -7.52 -19.52 23.04
CA ARG A 411 -6.79 -19.46 24.31
C ARG A 411 -6.81 -18.10 25.01
N ARG A 412 -7.28 -17.03 24.35
CA ARG A 412 -7.41 -15.67 24.94
C ARG A 412 -8.87 -15.20 24.91
N SER A 413 -9.11 -13.94 25.30
CA SER A 413 -10.44 -13.33 25.23
C SER A 413 -10.70 -12.72 23.86
N ARG A 414 -11.91 -12.18 23.65
CA ARG A 414 -12.31 -11.49 22.41
C ARG A 414 -11.39 -10.31 22.10
N GLU A 415 -11.01 -9.51 23.09
CA GLU A 415 -10.15 -8.32 22.91
C GLU A 415 -8.77 -8.64 22.32
N GLU A 416 -8.22 -9.83 22.59
CA GLU A 416 -6.93 -10.24 22.01
C GLU A 416 -7.07 -11.10 20.75
N MET A 417 -8.27 -11.26 20.19
CA MET A 417 -8.50 -12.04 18.98
C MET A 417 -7.91 -11.30 17.77
N PRO A 418 -7.00 -11.92 17.00
CA PRO A 418 -6.38 -11.26 15.84
C PRO A 418 -7.21 -11.29 14.56
N ALA A 419 -8.38 -11.93 14.55
CA ALA A 419 -9.28 -11.88 13.40
C ALA A 419 -9.98 -10.52 13.30
N ASP A 420 -10.40 -10.14 12.10
CA ASP A 420 -11.16 -8.91 11.87
C ASP A 420 -12.51 -9.00 12.62
N GLU A 421 -12.89 -7.96 13.35
CA GLU A 421 -14.09 -7.99 14.22
C GLU A 421 -15.37 -8.32 13.44
N GLU A 422 -15.51 -7.77 12.22
CA GLU A 422 -16.62 -8.07 11.31
C GLU A 422 -16.71 -9.58 10.98
N GLU A 423 -15.57 -10.25 10.80
CA GLU A 423 -15.53 -11.69 10.51
C GLU A 423 -15.90 -12.53 11.74
N VAL A 424 -15.54 -12.06 12.94
CA VAL A 424 -15.93 -12.69 14.21
C VAL A 424 -17.44 -12.57 14.40
N GLU A 425 -18.01 -11.38 14.19
CA GLU A 425 -19.46 -11.15 14.28
C GLU A 425 -20.23 -11.98 13.26
N GLU A 426 -19.77 -12.05 12.01
CA GLU A 426 -20.39 -12.89 10.98
C GLU A 426 -20.34 -14.39 11.35
N ALA A 427 -19.27 -14.86 11.97
CA ALA A 427 -19.18 -16.25 12.44
C ALA A 427 -20.19 -16.53 13.58
N GLU A 428 -20.31 -15.62 14.55
CA GLU A 428 -21.30 -15.73 15.64
C GLU A 428 -22.74 -15.71 15.08
N ASN A 429 -23.00 -14.87 14.07
CA ASN A 429 -24.29 -14.79 13.38
C ASN A 429 -24.65 -16.08 12.59
N GLU A 430 -23.65 -16.81 12.07
CA GLU A 430 -23.82 -18.14 11.49
C GLU A 430 -24.09 -19.24 12.56
N GLY A 431 -24.06 -18.89 13.84
CA GLY A 431 -24.28 -19.81 14.95
C GLY A 431 -23.01 -20.57 15.38
N ILE A 432 -21.84 -20.12 14.94
CA ILE A 432 -20.55 -20.70 15.33
C ILE A 432 -20.23 -20.27 16.76
N ARG A 433 -20.03 -21.24 17.64
CA ARG A 433 -19.72 -20.96 19.05
C ARG A 433 -18.24 -20.63 19.20
N ILE A 434 -17.92 -19.56 19.91
CA ILE A 434 -16.54 -19.25 20.30
C ILE A 434 -16.35 -19.57 21.78
N LEU A 435 -15.44 -20.50 22.06
CA LEU A 435 -15.01 -20.88 23.39
C LEU A 435 -13.70 -20.16 23.72
N TYR A 436 -13.84 -18.98 24.31
CA TYR A 436 -12.73 -18.20 24.84
C TYR A 436 -12.08 -18.87 26.04
N LEU A 437 -10.84 -18.45 26.31
CA LEU A 437 -10.06 -18.87 27.47
C LEU A 437 -9.99 -20.41 27.60
N ALA A 438 -9.73 -21.08 26.49
CA ALA A 438 -9.55 -22.52 26.43
C ALA A 438 -8.46 -22.90 25.42
N ALA A 439 -7.68 -23.93 25.72
CA ALA A 439 -6.74 -24.53 24.76
C ALA A 439 -6.79 -26.06 24.81
N PRO A 440 -6.50 -26.74 23.70
CA PRO A 440 -6.43 -28.20 23.69
C PRO A 440 -5.21 -28.70 24.46
N GLU A 441 -5.40 -29.76 25.24
CA GLU A 441 -4.32 -30.51 25.93
C GLU A 441 -4.13 -31.90 25.31
N ARG A 442 -5.21 -32.54 24.86
CA ARG A 442 -5.18 -33.90 24.32
C ARG A 442 -6.36 -34.19 23.40
N ILE A 443 -6.14 -35.06 22.43
CA ILE A 443 -7.18 -35.57 21.53
C ILE A 443 -7.38 -37.07 21.82
N TRP A 444 -8.62 -37.44 22.09
CA TRP A 444 -9.02 -38.81 22.37
C TRP A 444 -9.71 -39.42 21.15
N GLY A 445 -9.37 -40.67 20.86
CA GLY A 445 -9.92 -41.39 19.72
C GLY A 445 -10.33 -42.81 20.04
N LYS A 446 -11.27 -43.32 19.25
CA LYS A 446 -11.70 -44.71 19.22
C LYS A 446 -11.48 -45.26 17.81
N GLU A 447 -10.94 -46.47 17.70
CA GLU A 447 -10.66 -47.11 16.39
C GLU A 447 -9.81 -46.23 15.45
N GLY A 448 -8.90 -45.44 16.03
CA GLY A 448 -8.01 -44.53 15.28
C GLY A 448 -8.65 -43.25 14.77
N ARG A 449 -9.91 -42.94 15.14
CA ARG A 449 -10.62 -41.70 14.79
C ARG A 449 -10.84 -40.82 16.02
N ALA A 450 -10.64 -39.51 15.88
CA ALA A 450 -10.93 -38.53 16.92
C ALA A 450 -12.42 -38.56 17.29
N THR A 451 -12.70 -38.51 18.59
CA THR A 451 -14.07 -38.55 19.14
C THR A 451 -14.30 -37.50 20.22
N GLN A 452 -13.22 -37.06 20.88
CA GLN A 452 -13.27 -36.06 21.94
C GLN A 452 -11.95 -35.27 21.96
N MET A 453 -12.03 -34.03 22.43
CA MET A 453 -10.88 -33.18 22.69
C MET A 453 -10.93 -32.70 24.13
N GLU A 454 -9.86 -32.95 24.87
CA GLU A 454 -9.65 -32.43 26.21
C GLU A 454 -9.05 -31.04 26.11
N CYS A 455 -9.64 -30.10 26.83
CA CYS A 455 -9.23 -28.71 26.88
C CYS A 455 -8.99 -28.31 28.34
N ILE A 456 -8.12 -27.33 28.54
CA ILE A 456 -7.88 -26.69 29.83
C ILE A 456 -8.36 -25.25 29.80
N ARG A 457 -8.90 -24.74 30.91
CA ARG A 457 -9.27 -23.32 31.02
C ARG A 457 -8.00 -22.47 31.14
N MET A 458 -8.06 -21.31 30.51
CA MET A 458 -7.00 -20.31 30.54
C MET A 458 -7.44 -19.10 31.39
N LYS A 459 -6.46 -18.43 31.99
CA LYS A 459 -6.60 -17.06 32.49
C LYS A 459 -5.61 -16.16 31.76
N LEU A 460 -5.93 -14.87 31.70
CA LEU A 460 -5.01 -13.88 31.14
C LEU A 460 -4.02 -13.44 32.21
N GLY A 461 -2.73 -13.52 31.89
CA GLY A 461 -1.64 -12.90 32.65
C GLY A 461 -1.19 -11.58 32.03
N GLU A 462 0.03 -11.18 32.35
CA GLU A 462 0.64 -9.97 31.81
C GLU A 462 0.77 -10.01 30.27
N PRO A 463 0.74 -8.84 29.61
CA PRO A 463 1.04 -8.70 28.18
C PRO A 463 2.36 -9.38 27.75
N ASP A 464 2.35 -10.00 26.57
CA ASP A 464 3.53 -10.46 25.86
C ASP A 464 4.20 -9.32 25.07
N GLY A 465 5.29 -9.62 24.36
CA GLY A 465 6.03 -8.63 23.57
C GLY A 465 5.24 -8.03 22.41
N SER A 466 4.07 -8.60 22.06
CA SER A 466 3.12 -8.02 21.09
C SER A 466 2.07 -7.11 21.75
N GLY A 467 2.14 -6.93 23.07
CA GLY A 467 1.14 -6.19 23.85
C GLY A 467 -0.11 -7.01 24.22
N ARG A 468 -0.24 -8.24 23.73
CA ARG A 468 -1.40 -9.12 24.01
C ARG A 468 -1.21 -9.89 25.30
N LYS A 469 -2.24 -10.00 26.14
CA LYS A 469 -2.15 -10.76 27.39
C LYS A 469 -1.78 -12.23 27.16
N ARG A 470 -0.88 -12.75 27.98
CA ARG A 470 -0.43 -14.15 27.90
C ARG A 470 -1.52 -15.10 28.42
N PRO A 471 -1.85 -16.18 27.69
CA PRO A 471 -2.72 -17.22 28.23
C PRO A 471 -1.93 -18.09 29.22
N ILE A 472 -2.50 -18.31 30.40
CA ILE A 472 -1.92 -19.15 31.47
C ILE A 472 -2.92 -20.25 31.80
N PRO A 473 -2.54 -21.54 31.74
CA PRO A 473 -3.43 -22.64 32.09
C PRO A 473 -3.83 -22.58 33.57
N ILE A 474 -5.07 -22.96 33.86
CA ILE A 474 -5.59 -23.11 35.22
C ILE A 474 -5.56 -24.62 35.54
N PRO A 475 -4.61 -25.10 36.36
CA PRO A 475 -4.52 -26.54 36.68
C PRO A 475 -5.80 -27.06 37.33
N GLY A 476 -6.24 -28.27 36.98
CA GLY A 476 -7.45 -28.89 37.55
C GLY A 476 -8.76 -28.38 36.93
N SER A 477 -8.69 -27.62 35.84
CA SER A 477 -9.85 -27.07 35.12
C SER A 477 -10.13 -27.79 33.80
N GLU A 478 -9.56 -28.98 33.62
CA GLU A 478 -9.67 -29.76 32.40
C GLU A 478 -11.13 -30.18 32.16
N PHE A 479 -11.55 -30.11 30.90
CA PHE A 479 -12.89 -30.49 30.48
C PHE A 479 -12.85 -31.07 29.07
N VAL A 480 -13.84 -31.90 28.76
CA VAL A 480 -13.89 -32.62 27.48
C VAL A 480 -15.00 -32.07 26.60
N ILE A 481 -14.70 -31.86 25.33
CA ILE A 481 -15.69 -31.57 24.28
C ILE A 481 -15.79 -32.76 23.32
N GLY A 482 -17.02 -33.17 23.00
CA GLY A 482 -17.27 -34.22 22.01
C GLY A 482 -17.16 -33.67 20.59
N VAL A 483 -16.24 -34.18 19.80
CA VAL A 483 -15.89 -33.68 18.46
C VAL A 483 -15.53 -34.84 17.54
N ASP A 484 -15.92 -34.75 16.28
CA ASP A 484 -15.61 -35.76 15.25
C ASP A 484 -14.63 -35.26 14.19
N MET A 485 -14.38 -33.94 14.17
CA MET A 485 -13.34 -33.31 13.37
C MET A 485 -12.68 -32.17 14.15
N ILE A 486 -11.36 -32.06 14.04
CA ILE A 486 -10.56 -31.02 14.67
C ILE A 486 -9.74 -30.32 13.60
N ILE A 487 -9.79 -28.99 13.57
CA ILE A 487 -9.11 -28.16 12.59
C ILE A 487 -8.13 -27.21 13.29
N PRO A 488 -6.84 -27.60 13.42
CA PRO A 488 -5.82 -26.72 13.95
C PRO A 488 -5.49 -25.57 12.98
N ALA A 489 -5.70 -24.32 13.41
CA ALA A 489 -5.44 -23.10 12.66
C ALA A 489 -4.66 -22.08 13.51
N ILE A 490 -3.56 -22.53 14.13
CA ILE A 490 -2.79 -21.78 15.12
C ILE A 490 -1.54 -21.07 14.57
N GLY A 491 -1.28 -21.18 13.27
CA GLY A 491 -0.10 -20.59 12.64
C GLY A 491 0.26 -21.31 11.35
N GLN A 492 1.14 -20.67 10.57
CA GLN A 492 1.61 -21.17 9.29
C GLN A 492 3.10 -20.87 9.12
N PHE A 493 3.78 -21.66 8.29
CA PHE A 493 5.17 -21.42 7.90
C PHE A 493 5.42 -21.88 6.47
N SER A 494 6.56 -21.48 5.91
CA SER A 494 6.95 -21.80 4.54
C SER A 494 7.55 -23.20 4.42
N ASP A 495 7.15 -23.91 3.38
CA ASP A 495 7.81 -25.14 2.97
C ASP A 495 9.04 -24.79 2.13
N LEU A 496 10.22 -25.06 2.65
CA LEU A 496 11.50 -24.84 1.98
C LEU A 496 12.17 -26.16 1.57
N SER A 497 11.47 -27.29 1.65
CA SER A 497 12.01 -28.61 1.30
C SER A 497 12.47 -28.71 -0.14
N PHE A 498 11.89 -27.90 -1.05
CA PHE A 498 12.29 -27.82 -2.46
C PHE A 498 13.74 -27.38 -2.68
N LEU A 499 14.39 -26.80 -1.68
CA LEU A 499 15.79 -26.42 -1.74
C LEU A 499 16.75 -27.62 -1.64
N GLY A 500 16.27 -28.77 -1.11
CA GLY A 500 17.08 -29.96 -0.90
C GLY A 500 18.05 -29.88 0.30
N PRO A 501 18.70 -31.01 0.63
CA PRO A 501 19.60 -31.11 1.78
C PRO A 501 20.90 -30.29 1.61
N ASP A 502 21.36 -30.11 0.37
CA ASP A 502 22.59 -29.39 0.04
C ASP A 502 22.36 -27.91 -0.29
N ASN A 503 21.29 -27.31 0.25
CA ASN A 503 20.95 -25.94 -0.05
C ASN A 503 21.98 -24.94 0.50
N VAL A 504 22.29 -23.93 -0.30
CA VAL A 504 23.29 -22.90 0.01
C VAL A 504 22.66 -21.59 0.51
N PHE A 505 21.35 -21.57 0.75
CA PHE A 505 20.64 -20.38 1.19
C PHE A 505 20.80 -20.15 2.69
N ASN A 506 20.97 -18.89 3.08
CA ASN A 506 20.89 -18.53 4.49
C ASN A 506 19.42 -18.53 4.93
N LEU A 507 19.10 -19.33 5.96
CA LEU A 507 17.74 -19.49 6.46
C LEU A 507 17.64 -19.12 7.94
N ILE A 508 16.61 -18.35 8.29
CA ILE A 508 16.28 -18.03 9.67
C ILE A 508 15.48 -19.21 10.26
N GLN A 509 16.08 -19.91 11.23
CA GLN A 509 15.49 -21.08 11.89
C GLN A 509 15.04 -22.19 10.92
N GLY A 510 15.65 -22.26 9.73
CA GLY A 510 15.29 -23.22 8.68
C GLY A 510 13.88 -23.05 8.09
N LYS A 511 13.18 -21.94 8.38
CA LYS A 511 11.78 -21.74 7.99
C LYS A 511 11.53 -20.53 7.09
N ARG A 512 12.50 -19.61 7.00
CA ARG A 512 12.37 -18.35 6.25
C ARG A 512 13.71 -17.99 5.60
N PHE A 513 13.66 -17.32 4.47
CA PHE A 513 14.86 -16.78 3.84
C PHE A 513 15.42 -15.61 4.64
N GLU A 514 16.74 -15.60 4.83
CA GLU A 514 17.47 -14.40 5.21
C GLU A 514 17.74 -13.56 3.95
N VAL A 515 17.40 -12.28 4.00
CA VAL A 515 17.57 -11.34 2.88
C VAL A 515 18.08 -10.00 3.38
N ASP A 516 18.67 -9.21 2.48
CA ASP A 516 18.92 -7.81 2.74
C ASP A 516 17.59 -7.06 3.00
N PRO A 517 17.45 -6.32 4.11
CA PRO A 517 16.16 -5.71 4.49
C PRO A 517 15.70 -4.58 3.55
N LEU A 518 16.63 -3.99 2.77
CA LEU A 518 16.34 -2.93 1.81
C LEU A 518 16.07 -3.49 0.41
N THR A 519 16.93 -4.37 -0.10
CA THR A 519 16.85 -4.88 -1.48
C THR A 519 16.06 -6.17 -1.61
N LEU A 520 15.88 -6.92 -0.51
CA LEU A 520 15.33 -8.27 -0.48
C LEU A 520 16.17 -9.31 -1.25
N GLU A 521 17.42 -8.99 -1.57
CA GLU A 521 18.35 -9.94 -2.18
C GLU A 521 18.80 -10.98 -1.13
N THR A 522 18.84 -12.24 -1.52
CA THR A 522 19.36 -13.34 -0.69
C THR A 522 20.89 -13.31 -0.67
N ASN A 523 21.52 -14.28 0.00
CA ASN A 523 22.97 -14.48 -0.09
C ASN A 523 23.45 -14.92 -1.49
N ILE A 524 22.54 -15.28 -2.41
CA ILE A 524 22.86 -15.62 -3.79
C ILE A 524 22.55 -14.43 -4.69
N LYS A 525 23.58 -13.91 -5.37
CA LYS A 525 23.44 -12.80 -6.32
C LYS A 525 22.38 -13.08 -7.39
N GLY A 526 21.52 -12.08 -7.61
CA GLY A 526 20.41 -12.14 -8.58
C GLY A 526 19.23 -13.00 -8.11
N VAL A 527 19.23 -13.50 -6.87
CA VAL A 527 18.11 -14.23 -6.27
C VAL A 527 17.56 -13.41 -5.12
N PHE A 528 16.28 -13.09 -5.19
CA PHE A 528 15.53 -12.29 -4.23
C PHE A 528 14.45 -13.16 -3.58
N ALA A 529 14.01 -12.82 -2.38
CA ALA A 529 12.88 -13.50 -1.74
C ALA A 529 11.96 -12.49 -1.03
N GLY A 530 10.66 -12.77 -0.97
CA GLY A 530 9.70 -11.85 -0.37
C GLY A 530 8.30 -12.41 -0.15
N GLY A 531 7.48 -11.66 0.57
CA GLY A 531 6.21 -12.12 1.14
C GLY A 531 6.45 -13.02 2.36
N ASP A 532 5.48 -13.89 2.65
CA ASP A 532 5.48 -14.67 3.89
C ASP A 532 6.68 -15.60 4.05
N THR A 533 7.40 -15.92 2.96
CA THR A 533 8.64 -16.71 2.99
C THR A 533 9.82 -16.00 3.65
N VAL A 534 9.73 -14.67 3.83
CA VAL A 534 10.70 -13.83 4.53
C VAL A 534 10.15 -13.37 5.89
N THR A 535 8.92 -12.86 5.92
CA THR A 535 8.34 -12.28 7.14
C THR A 535 7.72 -13.32 8.08
N GLY A 536 7.33 -14.47 7.56
CA GLY A 536 6.24 -15.26 8.15
C GLY A 536 4.87 -14.73 7.69
N PRO A 537 3.77 -15.41 8.06
CA PRO A 537 2.42 -15.02 7.64
C PRO A 537 2.09 -13.58 8.03
N ASP A 538 1.75 -12.76 7.04
CA ASP A 538 1.42 -11.35 7.20
C ASP A 538 0.19 -11.00 6.32
N THR A 539 -0.18 -9.72 6.29
CA THR A 539 -1.30 -9.21 5.51
C THR A 539 -1.00 -9.22 4.01
N VAL A 540 -2.06 -9.37 3.20
CA VAL A 540 -1.97 -9.34 1.72
C VAL A 540 -1.24 -8.08 1.25
N ILE A 541 -1.57 -6.91 1.81
CA ILE A 541 -0.99 -5.63 1.40
C ILE A 541 0.50 -5.50 1.75
N ALA A 542 0.94 -6.11 2.85
CA ALA A 542 2.36 -6.15 3.22
C ALA A 542 3.17 -7.06 2.28
N ALA A 543 2.63 -8.24 1.94
CA ALA A 543 3.25 -9.13 0.96
C ALA A 543 3.38 -8.46 -0.43
N MET A 544 2.35 -7.75 -0.88
CA MET A 544 2.40 -6.95 -2.12
C MET A 544 3.49 -5.87 -2.06
N ALA A 545 3.65 -5.21 -0.91
CA ALA A 545 4.69 -4.19 -0.72
C ALA A 545 6.11 -4.76 -0.84
N GLN A 546 6.36 -5.99 -0.35
CA GLN A 546 7.62 -6.68 -0.58
C GLN A 546 7.81 -7.05 -2.05
N GLY A 547 6.77 -7.53 -2.73
CA GLY A 547 6.81 -7.78 -4.18
C GLY A 547 7.25 -6.55 -4.98
N ARG A 548 6.67 -5.38 -4.66
CA ARG A 548 7.05 -4.09 -5.26
C ARG A 548 8.50 -3.70 -4.95
N ARG A 549 8.96 -3.91 -3.70
CA ARG A 549 10.33 -3.61 -3.30
C ARG A 549 11.35 -4.49 -4.03
N ALA A 550 11.06 -5.78 -4.16
CA ALA A 550 11.87 -6.70 -4.93
C ALA A 550 11.93 -6.29 -6.41
N ALA A 551 10.80 -5.93 -7.01
CA ALA A 551 10.74 -5.46 -8.40
C ALA A 551 11.53 -4.16 -8.67
N ILE A 552 11.69 -3.28 -7.67
CA ILE A 552 12.55 -2.08 -7.79
C ILE A 552 14.03 -2.45 -7.68
N SER A 553 14.35 -3.51 -6.93
CA SER A 553 15.73 -3.94 -6.66
C SER A 553 16.30 -4.80 -7.80
N ILE A 554 15.44 -5.54 -8.49
CA ILE A 554 15.70 -6.29 -9.73
C ILE A 554 15.77 -5.32 -10.92
#